data_AF-A0A414Z8K1-F1
#
_entry.id   AF-A0A414Z8K1-F1
#
_cell.length_a   1.000
_cell.length_b   1.000
_cell.length_c   1.000
_cell.angle_alpha   90.00
_cell.angle_beta   90.00
_cell.angle_gamma   90.00
#
_symmetry.space_group_name_H-M   'P 1'
#
loop_
_entity.id
_entity.type
_entity.pdbx_description
1 polymer ?
#
loop_
_entity_poly.entity_id
_entity_poly.type
_entity_poly.pdbx_seq_one_letter_code
_entity_poly.pdbx_strand_id
1 'polypeptide(L)'
;MYLKKIMAATLALTALAGQAQEKPFNIIPEPVEITVTGQGEFQIQRNTMIRVSEPALASSATYLADYMDRYLGIPLQTEIPKTGKSRRKGNPAVEAITLKPGEPACIVLINRKNGEVSGGYQLEIIPAEGIRIEGNDEAGVFYGVQTLIQLLPTRAGVLPILPAVKVNDYPRFTYRGMHLDVVRHFFPVSFIKKYIDYLALHKLNYFHWHLTDDQAWRVEMKCRPELTEKGSVREGEILGLYPGKYQPLPYGGYYTHEDVREIVRYAAERHITVIPEIDIPGHCMAVLATYPQFSTTPDEPKKAALTWGIFNKFSNVLAPKPEVFDFLKDVFSELCDLFPGQYIHVGGDECAKRWWQESEETQQFMREHGLKDEKALQSYFVHYVQDVVNGKGKTLIGWDEILEGGISEDCIVMNWRRPEFGKKALKTNHRTIFTCSAWSYFNLKESRTQVEIGPRGPLPLEKVYGFQIVPDSLTAQQQKLVWGAQGCLWTEYIPTTWKAEFAVFPRMSALAENVWSPLEKKNWENFSRKVETQYERYELWGARYSEAFFRTQDVERKR
;
A
#
# COMPACT_ATOMS: atom_id res chain seq x y z
N MET A 1 41.59 -1.86 63.55
CA MET A 1 40.13 -1.94 63.24
C MET A 1 39.70 -0.80 62.30
N TYR A 2 40.43 -0.55 61.20
CA TYR A 2 40.22 0.65 60.36
C TYR A 2 40.50 0.42 58.86
N LEU A 3 40.26 -0.79 58.33
CA LEU A 3 40.47 -1.06 56.90
C LEU A 3 39.32 -1.83 56.21
N LYS A 4 38.13 -1.90 56.84
CA LYS A 4 36.96 -2.61 56.26
C LYS A 4 35.76 -1.73 55.91
N LYS A 5 35.85 -0.40 56.03
CA LYS A 5 34.73 0.53 55.75
C LYS A 5 34.83 1.32 54.43
N ILE A 6 35.94 1.24 53.69
CA ILE A 6 36.12 2.03 52.45
C ILE A 6 35.69 1.23 51.19
N MET A 7 35.72 -0.11 51.20
CA MET A 7 35.29 -0.91 50.03
C MET A 7 33.75 -1.02 49.86
N ALA A 8 32.97 -0.76 50.91
CA ALA A 8 31.51 -0.85 50.84
C ALA A 8 30.86 0.43 50.30
N ALA A 9 31.54 1.58 50.36
CA ALA A 9 31.03 2.85 49.83
C ALA A 9 31.25 2.98 48.32
N THR A 10 32.28 2.32 47.75
CA THR A 10 32.57 2.38 46.31
C THR A 10 31.76 1.37 45.49
N LEU A 11 31.22 0.30 46.09
CA LEU A 11 30.31 -0.64 45.42
C LEU A 11 28.83 -0.23 45.49
N ALA A 12 28.45 0.70 46.37
CA ALA A 12 27.08 1.21 46.44
C ALA A 12 26.82 2.40 45.49
N LEU A 13 27.87 3.00 44.94
CA LEU A 13 27.79 4.10 43.96
C LEU A 13 27.89 3.63 42.49
N THR A 14 28.24 2.37 42.24
CA THR A 14 28.29 1.78 40.88
C THR A 14 27.05 0.94 40.52
N ALA A 15 26.11 0.74 41.44
CA ALA A 15 24.87 -0.01 41.21
C ALA A 15 23.64 0.88 40.91
N LEU A 16 23.79 2.21 40.88
CA LEU A 16 22.74 3.16 40.48
C LEU A 16 22.94 3.73 39.07
N ALA A 17 24.01 3.35 38.38
CA ALA A 17 24.24 3.64 36.97
C ALA A 17 23.91 2.39 36.13
N GLY A 18 22.62 2.05 36.00
CA GLY A 18 22.25 0.82 35.29
C GLY A 18 20.76 0.55 35.13
N GLN A 19 19.88 1.53 35.38
CA GLN A 19 18.49 1.50 34.93
C GLN A 19 18.05 2.93 34.61
N ALA A 20 18.75 3.58 33.66
CA ALA A 20 18.03 4.54 32.84
C ALA A 20 17.01 3.72 32.07
N GLN A 21 15.75 3.76 32.49
CA GLN A 21 14.65 3.17 31.74
C GLN A 21 14.75 3.73 30.32
N GLU A 22 15.19 2.90 29.36
CA GLU A 22 15.24 3.30 27.96
C GLU A 22 13.85 3.86 27.63
N LYS A 23 13.76 5.15 27.27
CA LYS A 23 12.50 5.73 26.83
C LYS A 23 12.06 4.90 25.61
N PRO A 24 10.97 4.13 25.68
CA PRO A 24 10.58 3.28 24.56
C PRO A 24 10.09 4.18 23.42
N PHE A 25 10.70 4.04 22.23
CA PHE A 25 10.25 4.74 21.03
C PHE A 25 9.13 3.95 20.37
N ASN A 26 7.95 4.55 20.25
CA ASN A 26 6.76 3.88 19.73
C ASN A 26 6.62 4.06 18.22
N ILE A 27 7.65 3.66 17.47
CA ILE A 27 7.69 3.75 16.00
C ILE A 27 7.25 2.40 15.39
N ILE A 28 6.28 2.44 14.48
CA ILE A 28 5.85 1.32 13.65
C ILE A 28 5.79 1.81 12.18
N PRO A 29 6.54 1.21 11.25
CA PRO A 29 7.42 0.04 11.41
C PRO A 29 8.64 0.26 12.30
N GLU A 30 9.09 -0.78 13.00
CA GLU A 30 10.34 -0.77 13.76
C GLU A 30 11.54 -0.40 12.87
N PRO A 31 12.31 0.66 13.19
CA PRO A 31 13.51 1.02 12.43
C PRO A 31 14.60 -0.04 12.54
N VAL A 32 15.49 -0.07 11.53
CA VAL A 32 16.71 -0.90 11.57
C VAL A 32 17.52 -0.62 12.85
N GLU A 33 17.75 0.66 13.15
CA GLU A 33 18.48 1.08 14.34
C GLU A 33 17.98 2.43 14.86
N ILE A 34 17.83 2.53 16.18
CA ILE A 34 17.58 3.77 16.90
C ILE A 34 18.48 3.82 18.14
N THR A 35 19.17 4.94 18.34
CA THR A 35 20.10 5.15 19.45
C THR A 35 19.88 6.51 20.10
N VAL A 36 19.96 6.57 21.43
CA VAL A 36 19.99 7.85 22.17
C VAL A 36 21.42 8.35 22.14
N THR A 37 21.65 9.51 21.53
CA THR A 37 23.01 10.02 21.23
C THR A 37 23.58 10.96 22.28
N GLY A 38 22.79 11.35 23.29
CA GLY A 38 23.25 12.23 24.36
C GLY A 38 22.14 12.63 25.32
N GLN A 39 22.44 13.61 26.17
CA GLN A 39 21.45 14.27 27.02
C GLN A 39 20.91 15.53 26.36
N GLY A 40 19.66 15.86 26.65
CA GLY A 40 18.98 17.06 26.14
C GLY A 40 17.82 16.73 25.21
N GLU A 41 17.04 17.77 24.92
CA GLU A 41 15.82 17.68 24.14
C GLU A 41 15.74 18.87 23.18
N PHE A 42 15.18 18.66 22.00
CA PHE A 42 14.86 19.71 21.04
C PHE A 42 13.35 19.93 21.01
N GLN A 43 12.91 21.17 21.17
CA GLN A 43 11.50 21.54 21.05
C GLN A 43 11.24 22.16 19.67
N ILE A 44 10.32 21.57 18.90
CA ILE A 44 9.81 22.22 17.68
C ILE A 44 8.86 23.35 18.10
N GLN A 45 9.13 24.56 17.60
CA GLN A 45 8.38 25.77 17.89
C GLN A 45 7.78 26.36 16.61
N ARG A 46 6.85 27.32 16.73
CA ARG A 46 6.19 27.96 15.58
C ARG A 46 7.15 28.68 14.62
N ASN A 47 8.31 29.12 15.12
CA ASN A 47 9.35 29.75 14.31
C ASN A 47 10.41 28.74 13.81
N THR A 48 10.29 27.45 14.14
CA THR A 48 11.16 26.41 13.59
C THR A 48 10.90 26.32 12.08
N MET A 49 11.98 26.44 11.30
CA MET A 49 11.92 26.44 9.85
C MET A 49 12.24 25.06 9.30
N ILE A 50 11.59 24.66 8.20
CA ILE A 50 11.95 23.47 7.42
C ILE A 50 12.75 23.93 6.20
N ARG A 51 14.02 23.55 6.13
CA ARG A 51 14.92 23.86 5.00
C ARG A 51 15.15 22.60 4.19
N VAL A 52 15.13 22.74 2.86
CA VAL A 52 15.39 21.61 1.95
C VAL A 52 16.64 21.82 1.10
N SER A 53 17.33 20.73 0.78
CA SER A 53 18.55 20.80 -0.04
C SER A 53 18.31 21.15 -1.49
N GLU A 54 17.11 20.87 -2.00
CA GLU A 54 16.74 21.09 -3.39
C GLU A 54 15.21 21.20 -3.56
N PRO A 55 14.73 21.79 -4.68
CA PRO A 55 13.31 21.96 -4.94
C PRO A 55 12.50 20.65 -4.98
N ALA A 56 13.11 19.53 -5.36
CA ALA A 56 12.43 18.24 -5.45
C ALA A 56 11.90 17.74 -4.08
N LEU A 57 12.49 18.22 -2.98
CA LEU A 57 12.05 17.88 -1.62
C LEU A 57 10.93 18.80 -1.09
N ALA A 58 10.42 19.73 -1.91
CA ALA A 58 9.37 20.66 -1.49
C ALA A 58 8.11 19.93 -1.00
N SER A 59 7.69 18.86 -1.67
CA SER A 59 6.52 18.07 -1.25
C SER A 59 6.70 17.46 0.15
N SER A 60 7.88 16.94 0.47
CA SER A 60 8.20 16.39 1.79
C SER A 60 8.19 17.47 2.89
N ALA A 61 8.69 18.67 2.60
CA ALA A 61 8.66 19.79 3.54
C ALA A 61 7.23 20.30 3.77
N THR A 62 6.45 20.48 2.69
CA THR A 62 5.05 20.88 2.77
C THR A 62 4.22 19.83 3.50
N TYR A 63 4.45 18.53 3.25
CA TYR A 63 3.77 17.45 3.96
C TYR A 63 3.98 17.53 5.48
N LEU A 64 5.23 17.77 5.93
CA LEU A 64 5.52 17.94 7.35
C LEU A 64 4.87 19.20 7.92
N ALA A 65 4.97 20.34 7.22
CA ALA A 65 4.36 21.59 7.65
C ALA A 65 2.83 21.45 7.80
N ASP A 66 2.17 20.83 6.83
CA ASP A 66 0.74 20.56 6.83
C ASP A 66 0.34 19.62 7.98
N TYR A 67 1.15 18.60 8.27
CA TYR A 67 0.92 17.71 9.41
C TYR A 67 0.97 18.47 10.74
N MET A 68 2.00 19.29 10.93
CA MET A 68 2.21 20.08 12.15
C MET A 68 1.09 21.09 12.37
N ASP A 69 0.62 21.76 11.31
CA ASP A 69 -0.50 22.68 11.40
C ASP A 69 -1.81 21.94 11.69
N ARG A 70 -2.14 20.92 10.88
CA ARG A 70 -3.40 20.19 10.95
C ARG A 70 -3.62 19.48 12.29
N TYR A 71 -2.59 18.80 12.81
CA TYR A 71 -2.76 17.93 13.97
C TYR A 71 -2.25 18.53 15.28
N LEU A 72 -1.26 19.43 15.22
CA LEU A 72 -0.66 20.02 16.42
C LEU A 72 -0.93 21.53 16.57
N GLY A 73 -1.45 22.21 15.54
CA GLY A 73 -1.69 23.66 15.56
C GLY A 73 -0.39 24.47 15.62
N ILE A 74 0.70 23.93 15.04
CA ILE A 74 2.02 24.54 14.97
C ILE A 74 2.39 24.73 13.49
N PRO A 75 1.95 25.83 12.85
CA PRO A 75 2.31 26.08 11.46
C PRO A 75 3.80 26.35 11.34
N LEU A 76 4.50 25.56 10.52
CA LEU A 76 5.93 25.73 10.23
C LEU A 76 6.12 26.37 8.86
N GLN A 77 7.18 27.17 8.72
CA GLN A 77 7.55 27.77 7.44
C GLN A 77 8.56 26.89 6.70
N THR A 78 8.44 26.82 5.37
CA THR A 78 9.36 26.08 4.50
C THR A 78 10.27 27.04 3.72
N GLU A 79 11.58 26.79 3.71
CA GLU A 79 12.56 27.49 2.88
C GLU A 79 13.01 26.57 1.75
N ILE A 80 12.59 26.89 0.52
CA ILE A 80 12.89 26.13 -0.69
C ILE A 80 13.93 26.91 -1.51
N PRO A 81 15.09 26.32 -1.84
CA PRO A 81 16.10 26.97 -2.66
C PRO A 81 15.57 27.25 -4.06
N LYS A 82 15.89 28.43 -4.63
CA LYS A 82 15.48 28.78 -6.00
C LYS A 82 16.16 27.88 -7.04
N THR A 83 15.41 27.40 -8.02
CA THR A 83 15.92 26.74 -9.23
C THR A 83 16.85 27.71 -10.00
N GLY A 84 18.09 27.31 -10.32
CA GLY A 84 18.90 28.01 -11.33
C GLY A 84 20.18 28.75 -10.90
N LYS A 85 20.62 28.72 -9.63
CA LYS A 85 22.02 29.07 -9.35
C LYS A 85 22.88 27.81 -9.43
N SER A 86 23.47 27.59 -10.60
CA SER A 86 24.64 26.73 -10.78
C SER A 86 25.66 27.06 -9.69
N ARG A 87 25.73 26.23 -8.65
CA ARG A 87 26.79 26.31 -7.64
C ARG A 87 28.02 25.61 -8.25
N ARG A 88 29.16 26.29 -8.16
CA ARG A 88 30.47 25.85 -8.68
C ARG A 88 30.66 24.34 -8.45
N LYS A 89 31.12 23.64 -9.51
CA LYS A 89 31.74 22.30 -9.42
C LYS A 89 32.70 22.29 -8.21
N GLY A 90 32.34 21.58 -7.15
CA GLY A 90 33.22 21.40 -6.00
C GLY A 90 32.55 21.24 -4.63
N ASN A 91 31.41 21.91 -4.37
CA ASN A 91 30.76 21.83 -3.05
C ASN A 91 29.41 21.12 -3.11
N PRO A 92 29.22 19.99 -2.39
CA PRO A 92 27.93 19.32 -2.33
C PRO A 92 26.90 20.27 -1.69
N ALA A 93 25.64 20.17 -2.14
CA ALA A 93 24.51 20.95 -1.59
C ALA A 93 24.41 20.88 -0.05
N VAL A 94 25.00 19.83 0.55
CA VAL A 94 25.12 19.54 1.98
C VAL A 94 25.82 20.65 2.78
N GLU A 95 26.92 21.26 2.29
CA GLU A 95 27.64 22.33 3.04
C GLU A 95 26.86 23.65 3.10
N ALA A 96 25.89 23.85 2.21
CA ALA A 96 25.15 25.10 2.10
C ALA A 96 23.89 25.16 2.97
N ILE A 97 23.55 24.06 3.67
CA ILE A 97 22.39 23.93 4.56
C ILE A 97 22.84 23.53 5.97
N THR A 98 24.15 23.36 6.19
CA THR A 98 24.70 23.23 7.53
C THR A 98 24.41 24.52 8.30
N LEU A 99 23.77 24.39 9.46
CA LEU A 99 23.53 25.51 10.35
C LEU A 99 24.86 26.17 10.70
N LYS A 100 24.97 27.46 10.39
CA LYS A 100 26.14 28.24 10.83
C LYS A 100 26.03 28.50 12.34
N PRO A 101 27.16 28.61 13.05
CA PRO A 101 27.15 29.02 14.44
C PRO A 101 26.33 30.31 14.64
N GLY A 102 25.30 30.25 15.48
CA GLY A 102 24.40 31.37 15.77
C GLY A 102 23.12 31.46 14.91
N GLU A 103 22.93 30.58 13.92
CA GLU A 103 21.64 30.45 13.26
C GLU A 103 20.61 29.73 14.16
N PRO A 104 19.32 30.09 14.08
CA PRO A 104 18.28 29.41 14.85
C PRO A 104 18.16 27.95 14.42
N ALA A 105 17.96 27.06 15.39
CA ALA A 105 17.75 25.64 15.14
C ALA A 105 16.58 25.40 14.16
N CYS A 106 16.76 24.46 13.25
CA CYS A 106 15.82 24.20 12.17
C CYS A 106 15.67 22.70 11.87
N ILE A 107 14.71 22.36 11.03
CA ILE A 107 14.57 21.02 10.44
C ILE A 107 15.20 21.07 9.06
N VAL A 108 16.16 20.20 8.77
CA VAL A 108 16.88 20.16 7.51
C VAL A 108 16.62 18.84 6.79
N LEU A 109 16.15 18.91 5.55
CA LEU A 109 15.89 17.77 4.67
C LEU A 109 16.94 17.72 3.55
N ILE A 110 17.68 16.62 3.44
CA ILE A 110 18.82 16.49 2.52
C ILE A 110 18.67 15.22 1.69
N ASN A 111 18.65 15.39 0.37
CA ASN A 111 18.80 14.27 -0.56
C ASN A 111 20.28 14.07 -0.87
N ARG A 112 20.87 12.95 -0.42
CA ARG A 112 22.28 12.64 -0.64
C ARG A 112 22.57 12.17 -2.06
N LYS A 113 21.60 11.59 -2.77
CA LYS A 113 21.77 11.00 -4.12
C LYS A 113 22.97 10.06 -4.19
N ASN A 114 23.16 9.24 -3.16
CA ASN A 114 24.36 8.39 -3.00
C ASN A 114 24.24 7.03 -3.72
N GLY A 115 23.05 6.67 -4.22
CA GLY A 115 22.84 5.39 -4.90
C GLY A 115 22.86 4.18 -3.98
N GLU A 116 22.80 4.39 -2.66
CA GLU A 116 22.60 3.33 -1.67
C GLU A 116 21.15 2.81 -1.72
N VAL A 117 20.74 2.00 -0.74
CA VAL A 117 19.39 1.43 -0.69
C VAL A 117 18.33 2.53 -0.82
N SER A 118 17.52 2.45 -1.89
CA SER A 118 16.43 3.40 -2.16
C SER A 118 15.41 3.43 -1.01
N GLY A 119 14.97 4.62 -0.61
CA GLY A 119 14.14 4.80 0.57
C GLY A 119 14.88 4.72 1.90
N GLY A 120 16.19 4.48 1.92
CA GLY A 120 17.02 4.55 3.12
C GLY A 120 17.26 5.98 3.58
N TYR A 121 17.36 6.19 4.89
CA TYR A 121 17.60 7.50 5.49
C TYR A 121 18.30 7.43 6.84
N GLN A 122 18.84 8.57 7.25
CA GLN A 122 19.32 8.86 8.59
C GLN A 122 18.55 10.06 9.14
N LEU A 123 17.98 9.93 10.34
CA LEU A 123 17.36 11.03 11.08
C LEU A 123 18.17 11.26 12.35
N GLU A 124 18.54 12.51 12.62
CA GLU A 124 19.27 12.92 13.82
C GLU A 124 18.59 14.12 14.46
N ILE A 125 18.36 14.04 15.78
CA ILE A 125 17.85 15.13 16.60
C ILE A 125 19.00 15.60 17.49
N ILE A 126 19.43 16.84 17.27
CA ILE A 126 20.60 17.45 17.89
C ILE A 126 20.09 18.66 18.70
N PRO A 127 20.05 18.64 20.05
CA PRO A 127 19.37 19.67 20.85
C PRO A 127 19.75 21.13 20.52
N ALA A 128 21.02 21.40 20.21
CA ALA A 128 21.50 22.74 19.88
C ALA A 128 21.31 23.15 18.40
N GLU A 129 21.11 22.18 17.50
CA GLU A 129 21.08 22.41 16.05
C GLU A 129 19.68 22.16 15.45
N GLY A 130 18.86 21.32 16.06
CA GLY A 130 17.52 20.96 15.58
C GLY A 130 17.48 19.55 15.03
N ILE A 131 16.89 19.36 13.85
CA ILE A 131 16.61 18.03 13.27
C ILE A 131 17.23 17.96 11.88
N ARG A 132 17.95 16.88 11.60
CA ARG A 132 18.52 16.60 10.28
C ARG A 132 17.99 15.27 9.76
N ILE A 133 17.43 15.28 8.56
CA ILE A 133 16.96 14.09 7.86
C ILE A 133 17.68 14.00 6.53
N GLU A 134 18.46 12.93 6.35
CA GLU A 134 19.23 12.69 5.14
C GLU A 134 18.79 11.39 4.48
N GLY A 135 18.18 11.49 3.31
CA GLY A 135 17.78 10.34 2.51
C GLY A 135 18.84 9.96 1.48
N ASN A 136 18.92 8.67 1.17
CA ASN A 136 19.70 8.15 0.04
C ASN A 136 19.15 8.66 -1.30
N ASP A 137 17.82 8.88 -1.33
CA ASP A 137 17.05 9.51 -2.39
C ASP A 137 15.91 10.36 -1.80
N GLU A 138 15.07 10.95 -2.66
CA GLU A 138 13.93 11.78 -2.25
C GLU A 138 12.91 10.99 -1.41
N ALA A 139 12.67 9.72 -1.74
CA ALA A 139 11.76 8.86 -0.99
C ALA A 139 12.30 8.57 0.42
N GLY A 140 13.62 8.38 0.58
CA GLY A 140 14.28 8.22 1.87
C GLY A 140 14.06 9.44 2.77
N VAL A 141 14.19 10.65 2.22
CA VAL A 141 13.87 11.88 2.96
C VAL A 141 12.41 11.86 3.45
N PHE A 142 11.49 11.50 2.57
CA PHE A 142 10.07 11.41 2.93
C PHE A 142 9.79 10.37 4.02
N TYR A 143 10.40 9.18 3.96
CA TYR A 143 10.26 8.18 5.02
C TYR A 143 10.89 8.62 6.35
N GLY A 144 11.98 9.39 6.31
CA GLY A 144 12.52 10.05 7.49
C GLY A 144 11.54 11.06 8.11
N VAL A 145 10.81 11.81 7.28
CA VAL A 145 9.70 12.67 7.75
C VAL A 145 8.60 11.85 8.42
N GLN A 146 8.24 10.67 7.90
CA GLN A 146 7.26 9.79 8.55
C GLN A 146 7.72 9.31 9.93
N THR A 147 9.01 9.01 10.08
CA THR A 147 9.59 8.65 11.39
C THR A 147 9.60 9.84 12.34
N LEU A 148 9.95 11.04 11.87
CA LEU A 148 9.84 12.25 12.66
C LEU A 148 8.40 12.44 13.16
N ILE A 149 7.41 12.28 12.29
CA ILE A 149 5.98 12.35 12.64
C ILE A 149 5.63 11.39 13.77
N GLN A 150 6.16 10.16 13.77
CA GLN A 150 5.89 9.20 14.83
C GLN A 150 6.61 9.52 16.16
N LEU A 151 7.67 10.33 16.13
CA LEU A 151 8.31 10.86 17.33
C LEU A 151 7.55 12.05 17.93
N LEU A 152 6.65 12.69 17.18
CA LEU A 152 5.82 13.79 17.66
C LEU A 152 4.76 13.30 18.67
N PRO A 153 4.19 14.23 19.48
CA PRO A 153 3.09 13.90 20.36
C PRO A 153 1.86 13.35 19.63
N THR A 154 1.17 12.41 20.27
CA THR A 154 -0.07 11.79 19.76
C THR A 154 -1.33 12.59 20.09
N ARG A 155 -1.20 13.76 20.72
CA ARG A 155 -2.32 14.60 21.17
C ARG A 155 -2.06 16.06 20.85
N ALA A 156 -3.08 16.76 20.33
CA ALA A 156 -3.04 18.19 20.10
C ALA A 156 -2.82 18.96 21.42
N GLY A 157 -2.12 20.10 21.34
CA GLY A 157 -1.82 20.95 22.51
C GLY A 157 -0.65 20.46 23.39
N VAL A 158 -0.10 19.28 23.12
CA VAL A 158 1.15 18.81 23.75
C VAL A 158 2.35 19.37 22.98
N LEU A 159 3.33 19.92 23.72
CA LEU A 159 4.54 20.47 23.11
C LEU A 159 5.41 19.36 22.48
N PRO A 160 5.86 19.52 21.23
CA PRO A 160 6.72 18.54 20.55
C PRO A 160 8.16 18.66 21.04
N ILE A 161 8.45 18.02 22.18
CA ILE A 161 9.76 17.95 22.81
C ILE A 161 10.37 16.58 22.51
N LEU A 162 11.48 16.56 21.77
CA LEU A 162 12.07 15.36 21.21
C LEU A 162 13.46 15.10 21.83
N PRO A 163 13.76 13.90 22.33
CA PRO A 163 15.08 13.58 22.86
C PRO A 163 16.15 13.54 21.77
N ALA A 164 17.41 13.73 22.17
CA ALA A 164 18.56 13.52 21.29
C ALA A 164 18.64 12.06 20.81
N VAL A 165 18.37 11.83 19.53
CA VAL A 165 18.30 10.48 18.95
C VAL A 165 18.91 10.46 17.56
N LYS A 166 19.39 9.28 17.18
CA LYS A 166 19.80 8.96 15.82
C LYS A 166 19.12 7.68 15.35
N VAL A 167 18.50 7.75 14.19
CA VAL A 167 17.82 6.65 13.51
C VAL A 167 18.53 6.39 12.19
N ASN A 168 18.95 5.15 11.97
CA ASN A 168 19.39 4.66 10.66
C ASN A 168 18.34 3.65 10.20
N ASP A 169 17.76 3.83 9.03
CA ASP A 169 16.62 3.02 8.62
C ASP A 169 16.48 2.91 7.11
N TYR A 170 15.94 1.79 6.65
CA TYR A 170 15.72 1.48 5.23
C TYR A 170 14.73 0.33 5.09
N PRO A 171 13.99 0.24 3.97
CA PRO A 171 12.99 -0.80 3.80
C PRO A 171 13.63 -2.17 3.50
N ARG A 172 13.07 -3.23 4.10
CA ARG A 172 13.40 -4.62 3.78
C ARG A 172 13.00 -5.03 2.36
N PHE A 173 11.83 -4.59 1.89
CA PHE A 173 11.32 -4.91 0.55
C PHE A 173 11.14 -3.67 -0.31
N THR A 174 11.35 -3.82 -1.62
CA THR A 174 11.15 -2.74 -2.58
C THR A 174 9.67 -2.44 -2.81
N TYR A 175 8.83 -3.49 -2.86
CA TYR A 175 7.37 -3.37 -2.99
C TYR A 175 6.67 -3.45 -1.64
N ARG A 176 5.93 -2.41 -1.26
CA ARG A 176 5.17 -2.32 -0.01
C ARG A 176 3.79 -1.75 -0.33
N GLY A 177 2.86 -2.64 -0.68
CA GLY A 177 1.59 -2.24 -1.29
C GLY A 177 0.37 -2.34 -0.39
N MET A 178 -0.67 -1.57 -0.72
CA MET A 178 -2.03 -1.78 -0.25
C MET A 178 -3.01 -1.66 -1.41
N HIS A 179 -3.94 -2.61 -1.48
CA HIS A 179 -5.00 -2.68 -2.47
C HIS A 179 -6.32 -2.15 -1.92
N LEU A 180 -7.06 -1.42 -2.77
CA LEU A 180 -8.43 -1.00 -2.52
C LEU A 180 -9.34 -1.35 -3.71
N ASP A 181 -10.33 -2.20 -3.44
CA ASP A 181 -11.46 -2.47 -4.32
C ASP A 181 -12.45 -1.29 -4.24
N VAL A 182 -12.57 -0.58 -5.36
CA VAL A 182 -13.54 0.51 -5.51
C VAL A 182 -14.70 0.14 -6.44
N VAL A 183 -14.79 -1.13 -6.81
CA VAL A 183 -15.82 -1.66 -7.72
C VAL A 183 -17.01 -2.13 -6.93
N ARG A 184 -16.80 -3.03 -5.95
CA ARG A 184 -17.90 -3.58 -5.16
C ARG A 184 -18.62 -2.44 -4.44
N HIS A 185 -17.86 -1.50 -3.87
CA HIS A 185 -18.36 -0.20 -3.45
C HIS A 185 -17.43 0.95 -3.89
N PHE A 186 -18.02 2.03 -4.40
CA PHE A 186 -17.33 3.24 -4.84
C PHE A 186 -16.94 4.13 -3.66
N PHE A 187 -15.77 4.78 -3.74
CA PHE A 187 -15.27 5.70 -2.73
C PHE A 187 -14.96 7.07 -3.36
N PRO A 188 -15.26 8.19 -2.70
CA PRO A 188 -15.00 9.51 -3.26
C PRO A 188 -13.49 9.79 -3.34
N VAL A 189 -13.06 10.63 -4.29
CA VAL A 189 -11.67 11.06 -4.47
C VAL A 189 -11.03 11.56 -3.17
N SER A 190 -11.78 12.30 -2.36
CA SER A 190 -11.32 12.78 -1.05
C SER A 190 -10.93 11.64 -0.11
N PHE A 191 -11.65 10.51 -0.15
CA PHE A 191 -11.29 9.33 0.62
C PHE A 191 -10.09 8.59 0.03
N ILE A 192 -9.97 8.49 -1.30
CA ILE A 192 -8.80 7.87 -1.94
C ILE A 192 -7.51 8.59 -1.51
N LYS A 193 -7.53 9.93 -1.51
CA LYS A 193 -6.43 10.76 -0.99
C LYS A 193 -6.14 10.50 0.48
N LYS A 194 -7.18 10.43 1.32
CA LYS A 194 -7.04 10.10 2.75
C LYS A 194 -6.43 8.70 2.95
N TYR A 195 -6.82 7.74 2.12
CA TYR A 195 -6.28 6.37 2.15
C TYR A 195 -4.79 6.36 1.76
N ILE A 196 -4.40 7.14 0.75
CA ILE A 196 -3.00 7.34 0.36
C ILE A 196 -2.19 8.00 1.50
N ASP A 197 -2.76 8.96 2.24
CA ASP A 197 -2.11 9.51 3.44
C ASP A 197 -1.84 8.41 4.48
N TYR A 198 -2.77 7.47 4.67
CA TYR A 198 -2.55 6.32 5.56
C TYR A 198 -1.43 5.41 5.09
N LEU A 199 -1.32 5.13 3.79
CA LEU A 199 -0.20 4.38 3.23
C LEU A 199 1.13 5.09 3.52
N ALA A 200 1.17 6.40 3.31
CA ALA A 200 2.36 7.23 3.57
C ALA A 200 2.79 7.18 5.04
N LEU A 201 1.85 7.36 5.97
CA LEU A 201 2.10 7.29 7.42
C LEU A 201 2.65 5.92 7.88
N HIS A 202 2.43 4.87 7.07
CA HIS A 202 2.92 3.51 7.27
C HIS A 202 4.12 3.15 6.37
N LYS A 203 4.71 4.12 5.66
CA LYS A 203 5.84 3.93 4.74
C LYS A 203 5.60 2.92 3.60
N LEU A 204 4.34 2.74 3.22
CA LEU A 204 3.93 1.97 2.03
C LEU A 204 4.12 2.82 0.77
N ASN A 205 4.45 2.20 -0.36
CA ASN A 205 4.84 2.90 -1.59
C ASN A 205 4.08 2.48 -2.85
N TYR A 206 3.16 1.53 -2.75
CA TYR A 206 2.27 1.17 -3.86
C TYR A 206 0.81 1.21 -3.42
N PHE A 207 0.00 1.90 -4.22
CA PHE A 207 -1.45 1.87 -4.12
C PHE A 207 -1.99 1.07 -5.30
N HIS A 208 -2.44 -0.16 -5.03
CA HIS A 208 -3.06 -1.02 -6.04
C HIS A 208 -4.57 -0.69 -6.10
N TRP A 209 -5.01 -0.16 -7.24
CA TRP A 209 -6.34 0.39 -7.39
C TRP A 209 -7.18 -0.50 -8.32
N HIS A 210 -8.06 -1.28 -7.71
CA HIS A 210 -8.92 -2.23 -8.42
C HIS A 210 -10.16 -1.53 -8.97
N LEU A 211 -10.18 -1.29 -10.28
CA LEU A 211 -11.09 -0.36 -10.95
C LEU A 211 -12.22 -1.04 -11.74
N THR A 212 -12.16 -2.35 -11.97
CA THR A 212 -13.17 -3.07 -12.77
C THR A 212 -13.43 -4.46 -12.21
N ASP A 213 -14.70 -4.84 -12.13
CA ASP A 213 -15.15 -6.18 -11.72
C ASP A 213 -16.57 -6.41 -12.26
N ASP A 214 -17.18 -7.54 -11.91
CA ASP A 214 -18.51 -7.93 -12.34
C ASP A 214 -19.60 -6.90 -12.00
N GLN A 215 -19.46 -6.20 -10.88
CA GLN A 215 -20.50 -5.31 -10.35
C GLN A 215 -20.39 -3.87 -10.88
N ALA A 216 -19.25 -3.49 -11.49
CA ALA A 216 -19.10 -2.19 -12.14
C ALA A 216 -17.75 -1.97 -12.84
N TRP A 217 -17.76 -0.99 -13.75
CA TRP A 217 -16.61 -0.34 -14.34
C TRP A 217 -16.42 1.07 -13.74
N ARG A 218 -15.23 1.39 -13.20
CA ARG A 218 -15.04 2.60 -12.37
C ARG A 218 -14.15 3.68 -12.97
N VAL A 219 -13.58 3.52 -14.16
CA VAL A 219 -12.65 4.51 -14.74
C VAL A 219 -13.16 5.01 -16.08
N GLU A 220 -13.21 6.32 -16.30
CA GLU A 220 -13.55 6.85 -17.63
C GLU A 220 -12.58 6.33 -18.71
N MET A 221 -13.15 5.91 -19.84
CA MET A 221 -12.40 5.52 -21.04
C MET A 221 -12.96 6.31 -22.22
N LYS A 222 -12.19 7.26 -22.75
CA LYS A 222 -12.62 8.07 -23.90
C LYS A 222 -12.72 7.23 -25.16
N CYS A 223 -11.93 6.17 -25.27
CA CYS A 223 -12.02 5.21 -26.38
C CYS A 223 -13.31 4.39 -26.37
N ARG A 224 -13.98 4.26 -25.21
CA ARG A 224 -15.19 3.44 -24.98
C ARG A 224 -16.11 4.09 -23.92
N PRO A 225 -16.73 5.26 -24.18
CA PRO A 225 -17.50 6.02 -23.20
C PRO A 225 -18.66 5.24 -22.55
N GLU A 226 -19.22 4.26 -23.28
CA GLU A 226 -20.34 3.43 -22.85
C GLU A 226 -19.99 2.58 -21.63
N LEU A 227 -18.72 2.27 -21.39
CA LEU A 227 -18.26 1.52 -20.21
C LEU A 227 -18.63 2.25 -18.92
N THR A 228 -18.50 3.57 -18.89
CA THR A 228 -18.93 4.37 -17.73
C THR A 228 -20.39 4.74 -17.80
N GLU A 229 -20.97 4.99 -18.98
CA GLU A 229 -22.39 5.33 -19.13
C GLU A 229 -23.30 4.18 -18.63
N LYS A 230 -22.94 2.93 -18.94
CA LYS A 230 -23.73 1.74 -18.63
C LYS A 230 -23.07 0.85 -17.59
N GLY A 231 -21.79 0.55 -17.77
CA GLY A 231 -21.05 -0.39 -16.93
C GLY A 231 -20.75 0.13 -15.52
N SER A 232 -20.87 1.43 -15.23
CA SER A 232 -20.62 1.97 -13.89
C SER A 232 -21.82 1.85 -12.93
N VAL A 233 -23.00 1.45 -13.43
CA VAL A 233 -24.24 1.40 -12.65
C VAL A 233 -24.79 -0.02 -12.53
N ARG A 234 -25.42 -0.32 -11.39
CA ARG A 234 -26.17 -1.56 -11.14
C ARG A 234 -27.53 -1.25 -10.51
N GLU A 235 -28.54 -2.06 -10.82
CA GLU A 235 -29.94 -1.83 -10.41
C GLU A 235 -30.24 -2.22 -8.95
N GLY A 236 -29.33 -2.94 -8.31
CA GLY A 236 -29.50 -3.44 -6.96
C GLY A 236 -28.30 -4.20 -6.43
N GLU A 237 -28.51 -4.85 -5.29
CA GLU A 237 -27.47 -5.58 -4.56
C GLU A 237 -28.11 -6.66 -3.69
N ILE A 238 -27.33 -7.66 -3.26
CA ILE A 238 -27.76 -8.60 -2.23
C ILE A 238 -27.78 -7.93 -0.85
N LEU A 239 -28.80 -8.24 -0.05
CA LEU A 239 -28.81 -7.98 1.37
C LEU A 239 -28.20 -9.17 2.13
N GLY A 240 -27.23 -8.90 2.99
CA GLY A 240 -26.57 -9.91 3.82
C GLY A 240 -25.50 -10.72 3.09
N LEU A 241 -25.14 -11.87 3.64
CA LEU A 241 -24.14 -12.77 3.04
C LEU A 241 -24.71 -13.50 1.82
N TYR A 242 -23.89 -13.71 0.78
CA TYR A 242 -24.22 -14.59 -0.35
C TYR A 242 -24.73 -15.97 0.14
N PRO A 243 -25.85 -16.51 -0.41
CA PRO A 243 -26.59 -16.04 -1.60
C PRO A 243 -27.56 -14.87 -1.37
N GLY A 244 -27.78 -14.45 -0.12
CA GLY A 244 -28.52 -13.23 0.24
C GLY A 244 -29.95 -13.14 -0.31
N LYS A 245 -30.54 -11.94 -0.18
CA LYS A 245 -31.78 -11.57 -0.87
C LYS A 245 -31.53 -10.33 -1.72
N TYR A 246 -31.78 -10.41 -3.02
CA TYR A 246 -31.68 -9.26 -3.91
C TYR A 246 -32.69 -8.17 -3.52
N GLN A 247 -32.23 -6.92 -3.51
CA GLN A 247 -33.07 -5.74 -3.31
C GLN A 247 -32.74 -4.67 -4.35
N PRO A 248 -33.77 -3.96 -4.89
CA PRO A 248 -33.54 -2.76 -5.70
C PRO A 248 -32.78 -1.71 -4.89
N LEU A 249 -31.64 -1.30 -5.40
CA LEU A 249 -30.76 -0.30 -4.81
C LEU A 249 -29.85 0.23 -5.92
N PRO A 250 -30.34 1.16 -6.77
CA PRO A 250 -29.53 1.75 -7.82
C PRO A 250 -28.23 2.34 -7.24
N TYR A 251 -27.10 1.87 -7.76
CA TYR A 251 -25.77 2.20 -7.26
C TYR A 251 -24.82 2.42 -8.43
N GLY A 252 -23.91 3.39 -8.31
CA GLY A 252 -22.91 3.65 -9.34
C GLY A 252 -21.87 4.68 -8.96
N GLY A 253 -21.18 5.19 -9.97
CA GLY A 253 -20.06 6.11 -9.83
C GLY A 253 -18.81 5.63 -10.56
N TYR A 254 -18.01 6.56 -11.04
CA TYR A 254 -16.74 6.31 -11.71
C TYR A 254 -15.81 7.52 -11.51
N TYR A 255 -14.52 7.34 -11.77
CA TYR A 255 -13.49 8.37 -11.75
C TYR A 255 -13.25 8.87 -13.16
N THR A 256 -13.32 10.18 -13.35
CA THR A 256 -12.94 10.84 -14.60
C THR A 256 -11.42 10.82 -14.78
N HIS A 257 -10.93 11.12 -15.99
CA HIS A 257 -9.50 11.33 -16.21
C HIS A 257 -8.91 12.38 -15.27
N GLU A 258 -9.67 13.42 -14.91
CA GLU A 258 -9.18 14.47 -14.01
C GLU A 258 -9.06 13.97 -12.58
N ASP A 259 -10.04 13.21 -12.10
CA ASP A 259 -9.96 12.55 -10.79
C ASP A 259 -8.73 11.64 -10.70
N VAL A 260 -8.47 10.85 -11.76
CA VAL A 260 -7.33 9.95 -11.83
C VAL A 260 -6.01 10.72 -11.80
N ARG A 261 -5.87 11.77 -12.62
CA ARG A 261 -4.65 12.62 -12.62
C ARG A 261 -4.42 13.27 -11.27
N GLU A 262 -5.49 13.74 -10.63
CA GLU A 262 -5.42 14.34 -9.31
C GLU A 262 -4.91 13.34 -8.26
N ILE A 263 -5.45 12.12 -8.26
CA ILE A 263 -5.06 11.04 -7.34
C ILE A 263 -3.61 10.61 -7.60
N VAL A 264 -3.23 10.39 -8.86
CA VAL A 264 -1.86 10.01 -9.24
C VAL A 264 -0.84 11.06 -8.80
N ARG A 265 -1.13 12.35 -9.03
CA ARG A 265 -0.26 13.44 -8.57
C ARG A 265 -0.16 13.47 -7.04
N TYR A 266 -1.29 13.35 -6.35
CA TYR A 266 -1.33 13.35 -4.88
C TYR A 266 -0.54 12.19 -4.27
N ALA A 267 -0.59 11.01 -4.90
CA ALA A 267 0.19 9.84 -4.52
C ALA A 267 1.70 10.04 -4.78
N ALA A 268 2.06 10.59 -5.94
CA ALA A 268 3.45 10.85 -6.30
C ALA A 268 4.15 11.82 -5.33
N GLU A 269 3.45 12.85 -4.84
CA GLU A 269 3.93 13.77 -3.81
C GLU A 269 4.28 13.08 -2.48
N ARG A 270 3.78 11.86 -2.27
CA ARG A 270 4.04 11.00 -1.10
C ARG A 270 4.91 9.79 -1.43
N HIS A 271 5.56 9.80 -2.60
CA HIS A 271 6.36 8.70 -3.12
C HIS A 271 5.58 7.36 -3.21
N ILE A 272 4.27 7.44 -3.49
CA ILE A 272 3.40 6.29 -3.71
C ILE A 272 3.09 6.17 -5.21
N THR A 273 3.37 5.00 -5.77
CA THR A 273 3.02 4.66 -7.15
C THR A 273 1.62 4.04 -7.20
N VAL A 274 0.75 4.57 -8.05
CA VAL A 274 -0.58 3.99 -8.30
C VAL A 274 -0.47 2.93 -9.38
N ILE A 275 -0.95 1.72 -9.10
CA ILE A 275 -1.04 0.60 -10.05
C ILE A 275 -2.53 0.40 -10.35
N PRO A 276 -3.02 0.75 -11.56
CA PRO A 276 -4.39 0.46 -11.93
C PRO A 276 -4.57 -1.01 -12.28
N GLU A 277 -5.75 -1.55 -11.99
CA GLU A 277 -6.18 -2.88 -12.42
C GLU A 277 -7.42 -2.81 -13.29
N ILE A 278 -7.34 -3.45 -14.46
CA ILE A 278 -8.50 -3.89 -15.24
C ILE A 278 -8.44 -5.40 -15.28
N ASP A 279 -9.41 -6.06 -14.66
CA ASP A 279 -9.43 -7.51 -14.50
C ASP A 279 -10.08 -8.19 -15.71
N ILE A 280 -9.33 -9.10 -16.34
CA ILE A 280 -9.75 -9.90 -17.48
C ILE A 280 -9.12 -11.30 -17.41
N PRO A 281 -9.66 -12.30 -18.14
CA PRO A 281 -10.93 -12.31 -18.87
C PRO A 281 -12.12 -12.77 -18.01
N GLY A 282 -11.90 -13.06 -16.73
CA GLY A 282 -12.94 -13.14 -15.69
C GLY A 282 -13.40 -11.76 -15.23
N HIS A 283 -14.25 -11.69 -14.20
CA HIS A 283 -14.66 -10.44 -13.56
C HIS A 283 -15.16 -9.34 -14.52
N CYS A 284 -15.75 -9.74 -15.64
CA CYS A 284 -16.07 -8.87 -16.77
C CYS A 284 -17.57 -8.56 -16.92
N MET A 285 -18.42 -8.89 -15.96
CA MET A 285 -19.87 -8.69 -16.15
C MET A 285 -20.29 -7.23 -16.38
N ALA A 286 -19.55 -6.23 -15.87
CA ALA A 286 -19.79 -4.83 -16.21
C ALA A 286 -19.48 -4.51 -17.69
N VAL A 287 -18.42 -5.13 -18.24
CA VAL A 287 -18.08 -5.04 -19.67
C VAL A 287 -19.17 -5.73 -20.49
N LEU A 288 -19.56 -6.95 -20.11
CA LEU A 288 -20.56 -7.75 -20.83
C LEU A 288 -21.96 -7.15 -20.76
N ALA A 289 -22.31 -6.42 -19.69
CA ALA A 289 -23.54 -5.63 -19.62
C ALA A 289 -23.55 -4.47 -20.63
N THR A 290 -22.38 -3.94 -20.95
CA THR A 290 -22.21 -2.84 -21.91
C THR A 290 -22.14 -3.38 -23.35
N TYR A 291 -21.44 -4.50 -23.53
CA TYR A 291 -21.19 -5.18 -24.81
C TYR A 291 -21.53 -6.68 -24.71
N PRO A 292 -22.81 -7.06 -24.74
CA PRO A 292 -23.22 -8.47 -24.62
C PRO A 292 -22.57 -9.40 -25.64
N GLN A 293 -22.28 -8.87 -26.84
CA GLN A 293 -21.62 -9.59 -27.93
C GLN A 293 -20.20 -10.08 -27.60
N PHE A 294 -19.56 -9.54 -26.56
CA PHE A 294 -18.24 -9.96 -26.09
C PHE A 294 -18.27 -11.23 -25.22
N SER A 295 -19.45 -11.71 -24.82
CA SER A 295 -19.59 -12.91 -23.99
C SER A 295 -19.59 -14.20 -24.81
N THR A 296 -19.45 -15.34 -24.14
CA THR A 296 -19.60 -16.65 -24.81
C THR A 296 -21.04 -17.03 -25.10
N THR A 297 -22.02 -16.30 -24.55
CA THR A 297 -23.47 -16.48 -24.78
C THR A 297 -24.12 -15.12 -25.10
N PRO A 298 -23.86 -14.55 -26.29
CA PRO A 298 -24.23 -13.17 -26.62
C PRO A 298 -25.75 -12.94 -26.76
N ASP A 299 -26.52 -14.01 -26.99
CA ASP A 299 -27.99 -13.94 -27.11
C ASP A 299 -28.70 -13.89 -25.75
N GLU A 300 -27.97 -14.11 -24.65
CA GLU A 300 -28.51 -14.02 -23.30
C GLU A 300 -28.40 -12.58 -22.76
N PRO A 301 -29.44 -12.04 -22.08
CA PRO A 301 -29.34 -10.73 -21.45
C PRO A 301 -28.20 -10.65 -20.44
N LYS A 302 -27.33 -9.65 -20.60
CA LYS A 302 -26.22 -9.36 -19.67
C LYS A 302 -26.53 -8.13 -18.83
N LYS A 303 -26.13 -8.18 -17.56
CA LYS A 303 -26.23 -7.09 -16.60
C LYS A 303 -25.02 -7.12 -15.68
N ALA A 304 -24.65 -5.96 -15.13
CA ALA A 304 -23.69 -5.90 -14.04
C ALA A 304 -24.21 -6.79 -12.89
N ALA A 305 -23.30 -7.53 -12.26
CA ALA A 305 -23.69 -8.46 -11.22
C ALA A 305 -24.27 -7.73 -10.01
N LEU A 306 -25.36 -8.26 -9.46
CA LEU A 306 -26.02 -7.72 -8.27
C LEU A 306 -25.60 -8.46 -6.99
N THR A 307 -24.56 -9.28 -7.09
CA THR A 307 -24.10 -10.20 -6.03
C THR A 307 -22.59 -10.44 -6.17
N TRP A 308 -22.03 -11.11 -5.18
CA TRP A 308 -20.62 -11.45 -5.07
C TRP A 308 -20.32 -12.89 -5.51
N GLY A 309 -19.03 -13.15 -5.78
CA GLY A 309 -18.47 -14.48 -6.00
C GLY A 309 -18.59 -15.00 -7.43
N ILE A 310 -17.63 -15.84 -7.82
CA ILE A 310 -17.39 -16.31 -9.20
C ILE A 310 -18.54 -17.13 -9.80
N PHE A 311 -19.13 -18.03 -9.02
CA PHE A 311 -20.16 -18.97 -9.50
C PHE A 311 -21.57 -18.46 -9.25
N ASN A 312 -21.74 -17.13 -9.33
CA ASN A 312 -23.05 -16.53 -9.26
C ASN A 312 -23.79 -16.67 -10.60
N LYS A 313 -25.11 -16.52 -10.59
CA LYS A 313 -25.98 -16.70 -11.76
C LYS A 313 -25.73 -15.72 -12.92
N PHE A 314 -24.98 -14.64 -12.70
CA PHE A 314 -24.67 -13.63 -13.70
C PHE A 314 -23.34 -13.90 -14.40
N SER A 315 -22.44 -14.67 -13.79
CA SER A 315 -21.06 -14.88 -14.24
C SER A 315 -20.98 -15.31 -15.71
N ASN A 316 -20.00 -14.75 -16.43
CA ASN A 316 -19.61 -15.12 -17.77
C ASN A 316 -18.17 -14.59 -18.01
N VAL A 317 -17.57 -14.88 -19.16
CA VAL A 317 -16.19 -14.50 -19.49
C VAL A 317 -16.13 -13.82 -20.85
N LEU A 318 -15.03 -13.11 -21.12
CA LEU A 318 -14.76 -12.60 -22.47
C LEU A 318 -14.54 -13.77 -23.45
N ALA A 319 -15.22 -13.72 -24.59
CA ALA A 319 -15.01 -14.64 -25.70
C ALA A 319 -13.79 -14.22 -26.54
N PRO A 320 -13.01 -15.16 -27.11
CA PRO A 320 -11.84 -14.82 -27.91
C PRO A 320 -12.24 -14.41 -29.34
N LYS A 321 -12.67 -13.16 -29.49
CA LYS A 321 -13.13 -12.59 -30.76
C LYS A 321 -12.28 -11.38 -31.16
N PRO A 322 -12.08 -11.11 -32.46
CA PRO A 322 -11.31 -9.95 -32.91
C PRO A 322 -11.73 -8.63 -32.25
N GLU A 323 -13.05 -8.37 -32.16
CA GLU A 323 -13.59 -7.16 -31.55
C GLU A 323 -13.30 -7.05 -30.03
N VAL A 324 -13.15 -8.19 -29.34
CA VAL A 324 -12.73 -8.22 -27.93
C VAL A 324 -11.26 -7.86 -27.81
N PHE A 325 -10.40 -8.38 -28.68
CA PHE A 325 -8.98 -8.02 -28.68
C PHE A 325 -8.75 -6.56 -29.09
N ASP A 326 -9.54 -6.02 -30.02
CA ASP A 326 -9.51 -4.58 -30.34
C ASP A 326 -9.96 -3.73 -29.14
N PHE A 327 -11.01 -4.15 -28.44
CA PHE A 327 -11.44 -3.53 -27.19
C PHE A 327 -10.33 -3.53 -26.13
N LEU A 328 -9.68 -4.67 -25.89
CA LEU A 328 -8.61 -4.80 -24.91
C LEU A 328 -7.42 -3.90 -25.25
N LYS A 329 -7.04 -3.84 -26.54
CA LYS A 329 -5.97 -2.95 -27.00
C LYS A 329 -6.30 -1.49 -26.72
N ASP A 330 -7.52 -1.06 -27.02
CA ASP A 330 -7.93 0.33 -26.82
C ASP A 330 -7.92 0.72 -25.34
N VAL A 331 -8.58 -0.08 -24.48
CA VAL A 331 -8.69 0.25 -23.04
C VAL A 331 -7.35 0.17 -22.31
N PHE A 332 -6.50 -0.84 -22.60
CA PHE A 332 -5.19 -0.93 -21.96
C PHE A 332 -4.21 0.12 -22.51
N SER A 333 -4.33 0.52 -23.78
CA SER A 333 -3.52 1.62 -24.33
C SER A 333 -3.86 2.95 -23.65
N GLU A 334 -5.15 3.26 -23.49
CA GLU A 334 -5.62 4.47 -22.80
C GLU A 334 -5.26 4.43 -21.31
N LEU A 335 -5.42 3.28 -20.64
CA LEU A 335 -5.01 3.09 -19.26
C LEU A 335 -3.50 3.37 -19.07
N CYS A 336 -2.66 2.87 -19.99
CA CYS A 336 -1.22 3.12 -19.95
C CYS A 336 -0.89 4.62 -20.07
N ASP A 337 -1.62 5.36 -20.90
CA ASP A 337 -1.41 6.80 -21.09
C ASP A 337 -1.92 7.60 -19.87
N LEU A 338 -2.97 7.12 -19.20
CA LEU A 338 -3.58 7.78 -18.05
C LEU A 338 -2.73 7.60 -16.77
N PHE A 339 -2.07 6.45 -16.61
CA PHE A 339 -1.28 6.13 -15.42
C PHE A 339 0.23 6.14 -15.75
N PRO A 340 1.01 7.11 -15.26
CA PRO A 340 2.44 7.24 -15.59
C PRO A 340 3.33 6.17 -14.94
N GLY A 341 2.83 5.44 -13.94
CA GLY A 341 3.55 4.36 -13.27
C GLY A 341 4.00 3.26 -14.22
N GLN A 342 5.05 2.52 -13.85
CA GLN A 342 5.65 1.48 -14.69
C GLN A 342 4.83 0.18 -14.78
N TYR A 343 3.77 0.05 -13.98
CA TYR A 343 3.06 -1.21 -13.78
C TYR A 343 1.56 -1.06 -14.05
N ILE A 344 1.00 -2.06 -14.72
CA ILE A 344 -0.44 -2.22 -14.96
C ILE A 344 -0.83 -3.62 -14.47
N HIS A 345 -1.92 -3.74 -13.72
CA HIS A 345 -2.45 -5.03 -13.29
C HIS A 345 -3.56 -5.49 -14.25
N VAL A 346 -3.49 -6.75 -14.69
CA VAL A 346 -4.43 -7.37 -15.65
C VAL A 346 -5.49 -8.24 -14.98
N GLY A 347 -5.38 -8.40 -13.66
CA GLY A 347 -6.17 -9.36 -12.89
C GLY A 347 -5.80 -10.79 -13.28
N GLY A 348 -6.76 -11.51 -13.84
CA GLY A 348 -6.58 -12.89 -14.32
C GLY A 348 -6.92 -13.96 -13.30
N ASP A 349 -7.46 -13.58 -12.15
CA ASP A 349 -7.97 -14.51 -11.16
C ASP A 349 -9.33 -15.07 -11.56
N GLU A 350 -9.69 -16.18 -10.91
CA GLU A 350 -11.08 -16.65 -10.80
C GLU A 350 -11.86 -16.84 -12.13
N CYS A 351 -11.17 -16.92 -13.27
CA CYS A 351 -11.80 -17.05 -14.58
C CYS A 351 -12.38 -18.47 -14.78
N ALA A 352 -13.72 -18.57 -14.81
CA ALA A 352 -14.44 -19.83 -14.93
C ALA A 352 -14.37 -20.44 -16.34
N LYS A 353 -13.39 -21.34 -16.54
CA LYS A 353 -13.07 -22.03 -17.81
C LYS A 353 -14.26 -22.75 -18.47
N ARG A 354 -15.25 -23.15 -17.68
CA ARG A 354 -16.49 -23.79 -18.13
C ARG A 354 -17.17 -23.02 -19.28
N TRP A 355 -17.19 -21.69 -19.22
CA TRP A 355 -17.84 -20.86 -20.24
C TRP A 355 -17.19 -20.98 -21.62
N TRP A 356 -15.88 -21.20 -21.67
CA TRP A 356 -15.15 -21.48 -22.90
C TRP A 356 -15.31 -22.94 -23.36
N GLN A 357 -15.41 -23.89 -22.41
CA GLN A 357 -15.66 -25.31 -22.69
C GLN A 357 -17.03 -25.54 -23.34
N GLU A 358 -18.04 -24.79 -22.91
CA GLU A 358 -19.42 -24.92 -23.39
C GLU A 358 -19.69 -24.11 -24.69
N SER A 359 -18.73 -23.30 -25.15
CA SER A 359 -18.89 -22.42 -26.32
C SER A 359 -18.22 -23.03 -27.56
N GLU A 360 -19.01 -23.46 -28.54
CA GLU A 360 -18.48 -24.04 -29.78
C GLU A 360 -17.59 -23.05 -30.56
N GLU A 361 -17.95 -21.77 -30.58
CA GLU A 361 -17.14 -20.70 -31.19
C GLU A 361 -15.77 -20.57 -30.51
N THR A 362 -15.75 -20.63 -29.17
CA THR A 362 -14.48 -20.61 -28.42
C THR A 362 -13.64 -21.86 -28.70
N GLN A 363 -14.26 -23.03 -28.73
CA GLN A 363 -13.57 -24.28 -29.06
C GLN A 363 -13.03 -24.26 -30.50
N GLN A 364 -13.75 -23.65 -31.44
CA GLN A 364 -13.27 -23.43 -32.80
C GLN A 364 -12.05 -22.50 -32.82
N PHE A 365 -12.12 -21.34 -32.16
CA PHE A 365 -11.00 -20.41 -32.05
C PHE A 365 -9.76 -21.12 -31.51
N MET A 366 -9.90 -21.92 -30.45
CA MET A 366 -8.79 -22.67 -29.86
C MET A 366 -8.17 -23.67 -30.85
N ARG A 367 -8.98 -24.39 -31.64
CA ARG A 367 -8.48 -25.30 -32.69
C ARG A 367 -7.71 -24.55 -33.77
N GLU A 368 -8.24 -23.42 -34.23
CA GLU A 368 -7.62 -22.59 -35.27
C GLU A 368 -6.28 -21.98 -34.82
N HIS A 369 -6.15 -21.66 -33.52
CA HIS A 369 -4.95 -21.07 -32.93
C HIS A 369 -4.02 -22.10 -32.27
N GLY A 370 -4.33 -23.40 -32.39
CA GLY A 370 -3.50 -24.48 -31.82
C GLY A 370 -3.42 -24.48 -30.29
N LEU A 371 -4.43 -23.94 -29.60
CA LEU A 371 -4.48 -23.86 -28.14
C LEU A 371 -4.94 -25.19 -27.55
N LYS A 372 -4.13 -25.75 -26.64
CA LYS A 372 -4.34 -27.09 -26.10
C LYS A 372 -5.58 -27.21 -25.21
N ASP A 373 -5.80 -26.20 -24.37
CA ASP A 373 -6.86 -26.17 -23.36
C ASP A 373 -7.20 -24.72 -22.97
N GLU A 374 -8.22 -24.55 -22.13
CA GLU A 374 -8.69 -23.24 -21.72
C GLU A 374 -7.68 -22.45 -20.86
N LYS A 375 -6.67 -23.11 -20.30
CA LYS A 375 -5.57 -22.41 -19.61
C LYS A 375 -4.64 -21.76 -20.63
N ALA A 376 -4.34 -22.45 -21.73
CA ALA A 376 -3.66 -21.85 -22.86
C ALA A 376 -4.46 -20.68 -23.46
N LEU A 377 -5.80 -20.76 -23.47
CA LEU A 377 -6.64 -19.64 -23.88
C LEU A 377 -6.56 -18.44 -22.93
N GLN A 378 -6.59 -18.64 -21.62
CA GLN A 378 -6.37 -17.53 -20.67
C GLN A 378 -4.98 -16.91 -20.88
N SER A 379 -3.94 -17.73 -21.01
CA SER A 379 -2.59 -17.26 -21.31
C SER A 379 -2.54 -16.45 -22.61
N TYR A 380 -3.30 -16.84 -23.65
CA TYR A 380 -3.43 -16.06 -24.89
C TYR A 380 -3.97 -14.64 -24.65
N PHE A 381 -5.03 -14.48 -23.84
CA PHE A 381 -5.54 -13.15 -23.45
C PHE A 381 -4.49 -12.33 -22.69
N VAL A 382 -3.80 -12.96 -21.74
CA VAL A 382 -2.76 -12.30 -20.94
C VAL A 382 -1.60 -11.84 -21.82
N HIS A 383 -1.12 -12.68 -22.75
CA HIS A 383 -0.06 -12.32 -23.69
C HIS A 383 -0.48 -11.18 -24.62
N TYR A 384 -1.72 -11.19 -25.12
CA TYR A 384 -2.21 -10.10 -25.96
C TYR A 384 -2.17 -8.75 -25.22
N VAL A 385 -2.67 -8.69 -23.99
CA VAL A 385 -2.62 -7.46 -23.18
C VAL A 385 -1.18 -7.12 -22.80
N GLN A 386 -0.36 -8.12 -22.51
CA GLN A 386 1.06 -7.93 -22.23
C GLN A 386 1.75 -7.20 -23.39
N ASP A 387 1.54 -7.62 -24.64
CA ASP A 387 2.14 -6.99 -25.80
C ASP A 387 1.75 -5.51 -25.93
N VAL A 388 0.49 -5.18 -25.62
CA VAL A 388 0.00 -3.79 -25.60
C VAL A 388 0.71 -2.97 -24.51
N VAL A 389 0.79 -3.50 -23.28
CA VAL A 389 1.41 -2.84 -22.13
C VAL A 389 2.93 -2.68 -22.32
N ASN A 390 3.60 -3.71 -22.83
CA ASN A 390 5.02 -3.69 -23.14
C ASN A 390 5.33 -2.71 -24.30
N GLY A 391 4.45 -2.63 -25.31
CA GLY A 391 4.53 -1.64 -26.38
C GLY A 391 4.45 -0.18 -25.90
N LYS A 392 3.86 0.05 -24.71
CA LYS A 392 3.83 1.33 -24.00
C LYS A 392 5.01 1.51 -23.03
N GLY A 393 5.96 0.58 -23.00
CA GLY A 393 7.14 0.61 -22.13
C GLY A 393 6.83 0.34 -20.65
N LYS A 394 5.73 -0.37 -20.36
CA LYS A 394 5.32 -0.74 -18.99
C LYS A 394 5.42 -2.25 -18.79
N THR A 395 5.29 -2.70 -17.54
CA THR A 395 5.35 -4.12 -17.17
C THR A 395 4.01 -4.58 -16.61
N LEU A 396 3.56 -5.76 -17.05
CA LEU A 396 2.31 -6.37 -16.59
C LEU A 396 2.47 -7.05 -15.22
N ILE A 397 1.46 -6.89 -14.37
CA ILE A 397 1.26 -7.66 -13.14
C ILE A 397 -0.05 -8.44 -13.28
N GLY A 398 -0.13 -9.66 -12.76
CA GLY A 398 -1.41 -10.37 -12.63
C GLY A 398 -1.44 -11.30 -11.43
N TRP A 399 -2.64 -11.70 -11.03
CA TRP A 399 -2.84 -12.67 -9.96
C TRP A 399 -2.24 -14.02 -10.33
N ASP A 400 -1.84 -14.82 -9.35
CA ASP A 400 -1.04 -16.04 -9.59
C ASP A 400 -1.66 -17.10 -10.53
N GLU A 401 -2.96 -17.03 -10.83
CA GLU A 401 -3.61 -17.75 -11.91
C GLU A 401 -3.03 -17.46 -13.30
N ILE A 402 -2.46 -16.28 -13.56
CA ILE A 402 -1.87 -15.97 -14.88
C ILE A 402 -0.75 -16.95 -15.26
N LEU A 403 -0.11 -17.61 -14.29
CA LEU A 403 0.89 -18.65 -14.56
C LEU A 403 0.32 -19.88 -15.27
N GLU A 404 -1.00 -20.10 -15.21
CA GLU A 404 -1.64 -21.21 -15.89
C GLU A 404 -1.61 -21.01 -17.40
N GLY A 405 -1.04 -21.96 -18.14
CA GLY A 405 -0.83 -21.85 -19.58
C GLY A 405 0.51 -21.20 -19.98
N GLY A 406 1.23 -20.59 -19.03
CA GLY A 406 2.52 -19.93 -19.25
C GLY A 406 2.38 -18.43 -19.51
N ILE A 407 3.40 -17.66 -19.12
CA ILE A 407 3.52 -16.21 -19.33
C ILE A 407 4.98 -15.87 -19.63
N SER A 408 5.22 -14.69 -20.19
CA SER A 408 6.57 -14.19 -20.43
C SER A 408 7.30 -13.89 -19.11
N GLU A 409 8.62 -14.07 -19.09
CA GLU A 409 9.46 -13.93 -17.89
C GLU A 409 9.43 -12.53 -17.25
N ASP A 410 9.14 -11.49 -18.03
CA ASP A 410 9.07 -10.10 -17.59
C ASP A 410 7.80 -9.78 -16.76
N CYS A 411 6.74 -10.58 -16.85
CA CYS A 411 5.55 -10.47 -16.03
C CYS A 411 5.86 -10.62 -14.54
N ILE A 412 5.14 -9.86 -13.72
CA ILE A 412 5.20 -9.96 -12.25
C ILE A 412 3.97 -10.71 -11.77
N VAL A 413 4.17 -11.65 -10.85
CA VAL A 413 3.09 -12.47 -10.31
C VAL A 413 2.68 -11.98 -8.92
N MET A 414 1.38 -11.77 -8.71
CA MET A 414 0.80 -11.44 -7.41
C MET A 414 0.12 -12.67 -6.79
N ASN A 415 0.77 -13.26 -5.78
CA ASN A 415 0.32 -14.50 -5.16
C ASN A 415 -0.65 -14.25 -4.00
N TRP A 416 -1.95 -14.41 -4.27
CA TRP A 416 -3.03 -14.26 -3.29
C TRP A 416 -3.45 -15.58 -2.65
N ARG A 417 -3.15 -16.71 -3.30
CA ARG A 417 -3.44 -18.05 -2.77
C ARG A 417 -2.40 -18.44 -1.71
N ARG A 418 -2.22 -19.75 -1.49
CA ARG A 418 -1.25 -20.26 -0.52
C ARG A 418 0.19 -19.91 -0.98
N PRO A 419 1.15 -19.70 -0.06
CA PRO A 419 2.53 -19.37 -0.42
C PRO A 419 3.19 -20.31 -1.45
N GLU A 420 2.75 -21.57 -1.53
CA GLU A 420 3.22 -22.55 -2.51
C GLU A 420 2.98 -22.13 -3.97
N PHE A 421 1.94 -21.36 -4.27
CA PHE A 421 1.71 -20.84 -5.63
C PHE A 421 2.73 -19.75 -5.98
N GLY A 422 3.03 -18.84 -5.04
CA GLY A 422 4.12 -17.89 -5.18
C GLY A 422 5.48 -18.57 -5.35
N LYS A 423 5.75 -19.69 -4.66
CA LYS A 423 6.96 -20.48 -4.89
C LYS A 423 7.06 -21.04 -6.31
N LYS A 424 5.94 -21.35 -6.98
CA LYS A 424 5.95 -21.77 -8.38
C LYS A 424 6.40 -20.62 -9.28
N ALA A 425 5.87 -19.41 -9.07
CA ALA A 425 6.27 -18.20 -9.79
C ALA A 425 7.79 -17.95 -9.69
N LEU A 426 8.32 -18.03 -8.46
CA LEU A 426 9.76 -17.83 -8.20
C LEU A 426 10.63 -18.92 -8.86
N LYS A 427 10.13 -20.15 -8.98
CA LYS A 427 10.84 -21.25 -9.66
C LYS A 427 10.90 -21.06 -11.18
N THR A 428 9.96 -20.33 -11.75
CA THR A 428 9.94 -19.96 -13.17
C THR A 428 10.47 -18.54 -13.40
N ASN A 429 11.30 -18.04 -12.48
CA ASN A 429 12.06 -16.79 -12.60
C ASN A 429 11.24 -15.48 -12.60
N HIS A 430 9.97 -15.50 -12.19
CA HIS A 430 9.18 -14.27 -12.09
C HIS A 430 9.39 -13.56 -10.76
N ARG A 431 9.45 -12.23 -10.83
CA ARG A 431 9.29 -11.38 -9.63
C ARG A 431 7.91 -11.63 -9.04
N THR A 432 7.84 -11.80 -7.72
CA THR A 432 6.61 -12.17 -7.03
C THR A 432 6.28 -11.21 -5.89
N ILE A 433 5.03 -10.76 -5.85
CA ILE A 433 4.43 -10.02 -4.74
C ILE A 433 3.55 -11.00 -3.95
N PHE A 434 3.70 -11.05 -2.63
CA PHE A 434 2.88 -11.91 -1.79
C PHE A 434 1.68 -11.15 -1.20
N THR A 435 0.48 -11.62 -1.49
CA THR A 435 -0.82 -11.11 -1.01
C THR A 435 -1.68 -12.25 -0.45
N CYS A 436 -1.04 -13.25 0.15
CA CYS A 436 -1.69 -14.46 0.65
C CYS A 436 -2.90 -14.14 1.52
N SER A 437 -4.09 -14.58 1.09
CA SER A 437 -5.38 -14.24 1.71
C SER A 437 -5.47 -14.61 3.18
N ALA A 438 -4.78 -15.67 3.60
CA ALA A 438 -4.73 -16.09 4.99
C ALA A 438 -4.04 -15.09 5.94
N TRP A 439 -3.28 -14.11 5.43
CA TRP A 439 -2.55 -13.11 6.21
C TRP A 439 -2.85 -11.66 5.83
N SER A 440 -3.39 -11.40 4.64
CA SER A 440 -3.36 -10.06 4.05
C SER A 440 -4.69 -9.57 3.48
N TYR A 441 -5.78 -10.34 3.64
CA TYR A 441 -7.12 -9.92 3.21
C TYR A 441 -7.85 -9.19 4.35
N PHE A 442 -7.83 -7.86 4.33
CA PHE A 442 -8.30 -7.02 5.42
C PHE A 442 -9.82 -6.82 5.43
N ASN A 443 -10.52 -7.34 4.41
CA ASN A 443 -11.98 -7.48 4.45
C ASN A 443 -12.45 -8.60 5.38
N LEU A 444 -11.55 -9.51 5.81
CA LEU A 444 -11.85 -10.50 6.84
C LEU A 444 -12.07 -9.83 8.20
N LYS A 445 -12.97 -10.40 9.00
CA LYS A 445 -13.17 -10.02 10.41
C LYS A 445 -11.86 -10.18 11.18
N GLU A 446 -11.61 -9.38 12.21
CA GLU A 446 -10.48 -9.53 13.13
C GLU A 446 -10.76 -10.51 14.27
N SER A 447 -12.03 -10.72 14.64
CA SER A 447 -12.44 -11.64 15.71
C SER A 447 -13.67 -12.45 15.32
N ARG A 448 -13.82 -13.64 15.91
CA ARG A 448 -15.04 -14.45 15.80
C ARG A 448 -16.26 -13.79 16.43
N THR A 449 -16.05 -12.87 17.36
CA THR A 449 -17.11 -12.13 18.08
C THR A 449 -17.49 -10.81 17.42
N GLN A 450 -16.86 -10.43 16.30
CA GLN A 450 -17.28 -9.25 15.54
C GLN A 450 -18.64 -9.46 14.88
N VAL A 451 -19.53 -8.50 15.13
CA VAL A 451 -20.93 -8.52 14.70
C VAL A 451 -21.11 -8.06 13.25
N GLU A 452 -20.15 -7.30 12.72
CA GLU A 452 -20.16 -6.79 11.35
C GLU A 452 -20.28 -7.94 10.34
N ILE A 453 -20.95 -7.71 9.21
CA ILE A 453 -21.01 -8.68 8.12
C ILE A 453 -19.68 -8.69 7.39
N GLY A 454 -19.18 -9.87 7.05
CA GLY A 454 -17.95 -10.05 6.30
C GLY A 454 -17.70 -11.51 5.95
N PRO A 455 -16.65 -11.80 5.17
CA PRO A 455 -16.31 -13.17 4.79
C PRO A 455 -15.93 -14.02 6.01
N ARG A 456 -15.88 -15.35 5.78
CA ARG A 456 -15.65 -16.32 6.87
C ARG A 456 -14.22 -16.28 7.39
N GLY A 457 -14.10 -16.46 8.70
CA GLY A 457 -12.83 -16.66 9.39
C GLY A 457 -12.19 -15.36 9.87
N PRO A 458 -11.62 -15.33 11.09
CA PRO A 458 -10.92 -14.15 11.58
C PRO A 458 -9.49 -14.07 11.05
N LEU A 459 -9.05 -12.86 10.75
CA LEU A 459 -7.68 -12.44 10.54
C LEU A 459 -7.31 -11.42 11.64
N PRO A 460 -6.94 -11.88 12.85
CA PRO A 460 -6.52 -10.99 13.94
C PRO A 460 -5.18 -10.33 13.61
N LEU A 461 -4.88 -9.20 14.28
CA LEU A 461 -3.65 -8.44 14.12
C LEU A 461 -2.38 -9.30 14.25
N GLU A 462 -2.35 -10.16 15.27
CA GLU A 462 -1.23 -11.07 15.53
C GLU A 462 -0.95 -12.02 14.35
N LYS A 463 -2.01 -12.48 13.68
CA LYS A 463 -1.86 -13.34 12.51
C LYS A 463 -1.26 -12.57 11.34
N VAL A 464 -1.70 -11.32 11.10
CA VAL A 464 -1.08 -10.45 10.07
C VAL A 464 0.39 -10.22 10.40
N TYR A 465 0.70 -9.88 11.66
CA TYR A 465 2.07 -9.70 12.12
C TYR A 465 2.92 -10.96 11.96
N GLY A 466 2.37 -12.14 12.17
CA GLY A 466 3.05 -13.43 11.97
C GLY A 466 3.33 -13.80 10.51
N PHE A 467 3.02 -12.95 9.52
CA PHE A 467 3.23 -13.30 8.12
C PHE A 467 4.72 -13.43 7.76
N GLN A 468 5.12 -14.66 7.43
CA GLN A 468 6.43 -14.96 6.85
C GLN A 468 6.36 -14.82 5.33
N ILE A 469 6.70 -13.62 4.82
CA ILE A 469 6.63 -13.28 3.39
C ILE A 469 7.62 -14.10 2.56
N VAL A 470 8.83 -14.33 3.09
CA VAL A 470 9.87 -15.14 2.45
C VAL A 470 9.80 -16.54 3.04
N PRO A 471 9.37 -17.57 2.30
CA PRO A 471 9.37 -18.93 2.79
C PRO A 471 10.80 -19.47 2.98
N ASP A 472 11.04 -20.20 4.08
CA ASP A 472 12.36 -20.75 4.42
C ASP A 472 12.92 -21.74 3.37
N SER A 473 12.05 -22.32 2.56
CA SER A 473 12.42 -23.30 1.54
C SER A 473 13.04 -22.71 0.26
N LEU A 474 13.25 -21.39 0.19
CA LEU A 474 13.74 -20.70 -1.01
C LEU A 474 15.27 -20.61 -1.06
N THR A 475 15.84 -20.78 -2.25
CA THR A 475 17.27 -20.50 -2.49
C THR A 475 17.57 -19.01 -2.42
N ALA A 476 18.83 -18.63 -2.19
CA ALA A 476 19.23 -17.21 -2.18
C ALA A 476 18.86 -16.46 -3.46
N GLN A 477 18.88 -17.11 -4.63
CA GLN A 477 18.48 -16.50 -5.89
C GLN A 477 16.96 -16.28 -5.95
N GLN A 478 16.16 -17.25 -5.49
CA GLN A 478 14.70 -17.12 -5.43
C GLN A 478 14.26 -16.05 -4.43
N GLN A 479 14.98 -15.89 -3.32
CA GLN A 479 14.71 -14.84 -2.34
C GLN A 479 14.82 -13.44 -2.95
N LYS A 480 15.74 -13.21 -3.90
CA LYS A 480 15.86 -11.93 -4.62
C LYS A 480 14.68 -11.62 -5.54
N LEU A 481 13.94 -12.63 -5.97
CA LEU A 481 12.73 -12.48 -6.79
C LEU A 481 11.49 -12.17 -5.94
N VAL A 482 11.57 -12.28 -4.61
CA VAL A 482 10.51 -11.81 -3.71
C VAL A 482 10.55 -10.29 -3.68
N TRP A 483 9.66 -9.66 -4.44
CA TRP A 483 9.67 -8.21 -4.59
C TRP A 483 9.10 -7.49 -3.37
N GLY A 484 8.14 -8.12 -2.69
CA GLY A 484 7.55 -7.65 -1.44
C GLY A 484 6.19 -8.25 -1.17
N ALA A 485 5.35 -7.53 -0.42
CA ALA A 485 4.01 -7.97 -0.07
C ALA A 485 3.00 -6.83 -0.08
N GLN A 486 1.72 -7.19 -0.04
CA GLN A 486 0.60 -6.25 0.00
C GLN A 486 -0.59 -6.77 0.79
N GLY A 487 -1.31 -5.86 1.43
CA GLY A 487 -2.65 -6.10 1.98
C GLY A 487 -3.73 -5.78 0.96
N CYS A 488 -4.81 -6.56 0.94
CA CYS A 488 -5.94 -6.36 0.04
C CYS A 488 -7.21 -6.05 0.83
N LEU A 489 -7.85 -4.92 0.49
CA LEU A 489 -9.19 -4.59 0.96
C LEU A 489 -10.20 -4.76 -0.18
N TRP A 490 -10.84 -5.93 -0.24
CA TRP A 490 -12.05 -6.17 -1.05
C TRP A 490 -13.28 -5.59 -0.35
N THR A 491 -14.27 -5.08 -1.10
CA THR A 491 -15.28 -4.21 -0.51
C THR A 491 -16.72 -4.70 -0.63
N GLU A 492 -16.96 -6.02 -0.80
CA GLU A 492 -18.31 -6.61 -0.89
C GLU A 492 -19.23 -6.19 0.27
N TYR A 493 -18.67 -6.06 1.48
CA TYR A 493 -19.43 -5.71 2.70
C TYR A 493 -18.98 -4.38 3.34
N ILE A 494 -18.27 -3.54 2.57
CA ILE A 494 -17.61 -2.32 3.03
C ILE A 494 -18.13 -1.09 2.23
N PRO A 495 -19.41 -0.72 2.39
CA PRO A 495 -20.04 0.34 1.59
C PRO A 495 -19.64 1.77 1.97
N THR A 496 -18.87 1.96 3.04
CA THR A 496 -18.59 3.29 3.60
C THR A 496 -17.11 3.47 3.90
N THR A 497 -16.66 4.72 3.80
CA THR A 497 -15.29 5.15 4.12
C THR A 497 -14.85 4.73 5.52
N TRP A 498 -15.73 4.92 6.51
CA TRP A 498 -15.43 4.56 7.90
C TRP A 498 -15.26 3.04 8.09
N LYS A 499 -15.98 2.21 7.34
CA LYS A 499 -15.81 0.75 7.38
C LYS A 499 -14.51 0.32 6.75
N ALA A 500 -14.07 1.00 5.70
CA ALA A 500 -12.76 0.75 5.09
C ALA A 500 -11.63 1.06 6.09
N GLU A 501 -11.71 2.18 6.81
CA GLU A 501 -10.78 2.52 7.90
C GLU A 501 -10.82 1.46 9.02
N PHE A 502 -12.02 1.11 9.49
CA PHE A 502 -12.25 0.08 10.51
C PHE A 502 -11.66 -1.28 10.11
N ALA A 503 -11.72 -1.64 8.83
CA ALA A 503 -11.21 -2.89 8.31
C ALA A 503 -9.67 -2.91 8.24
N VAL A 504 -9.03 -1.81 7.87
CA VAL A 504 -7.57 -1.80 7.70
C VAL A 504 -6.81 -1.51 8.99
N PHE A 505 -7.41 -0.84 9.97
CA PHE A 505 -6.73 -0.50 11.22
C PHE A 505 -7.15 -1.39 12.39
N PRO A 506 -6.17 -1.98 13.13
CA PRO A 506 -4.72 -1.67 13.11
C PRO A 506 -3.86 -2.55 12.17
N ARG A 507 -4.45 -3.44 11.37
CA ARG A 507 -3.72 -4.45 10.57
C ARG A 507 -2.74 -3.89 9.54
N MET A 508 -2.98 -2.68 9.03
CA MET A 508 -2.04 -1.97 8.16
C MET A 508 -0.69 -1.73 8.84
N SER A 509 -0.65 -1.51 10.17
CA SER A 509 0.61 -1.36 10.91
C SER A 509 1.42 -2.65 10.97
N ALA A 510 0.75 -3.81 11.12
CA ALA A 510 1.43 -5.10 11.09
C ALA A 510 1.96 -5.42 9.69
N LEU A 511 1.20 -5.10 8.63
CA LEU A 511 1.69 -5.21 7.27
C LEU A 511 2.92 -4.33 7.04
N ALA A 512 2.85 -3.07 7.46
CA ALA A 512 3.94 -2.11 7.33
C ALA A 512 5.22 -2.63 7.99
N GLU A 513 5.12 -3.17 9.22
CA GLU A 513 6.25 -3.78 9.92
C GLU A 513 6.82 -4.98 9.15
N ASN A 514 5.96 -5.86 8.61
CA ASN A 514 6.40 -7.01 7.83
C ASN A 514 7.20 -6.64 6.58
N VAL A 515 6.82 -5.54 5.91
CA VAL A 515 7.40 -5.15 4.61
C VAL A 515 8.54 -4.13 4.74
N TRP A 516 8.67 -3.49 5.89
CA TRP A 516 9.70 -2.49 6.17
C TRP A 516 10.81 -3.01 7.08
N SER A 517 10.47 -3.54 8.25
CA SER A 517 11.44 -3.83 9.30
C SER A 517 12.29 -5.06 9.00
N PRO A 518 13.55 -5.10 9.47
CA PRO A 518 14.37 -6.30 9.40
C PRO A 518 13.73 -7.48 10.12
N LEU A 519 13.94 -8.69 9.61
CA LEU A 519 13.30 -9.90 10.13
C LEU A 519 13.71 -10.18 11.58
N GLU A 520 14.97 -9.95 11.91
CA GLU A 520 15.58 -10.14 13.22
C GLU A 520 15.08 -9.17 14.29
N LYS A 521 14.43 -8.07 13.90
CA LYS A 521 13.82 -7.09 14.80
C LYS A 521 12.36 -7.42 15.14
N LYS A 522 11.75 -8.38 14.44
CA LYS A 522 10.36 -8.76 14.70
C LYS A 522 10.23 -9.37 16.10
N ASN A 523 9.49 -8.68 16.97
CA ASN A 523 9.10 -9.13 18.29
C ASN A 523 7.65 -8.73 18.57
N TRP A 524 6.76 -9.72 18.81
CA TRP A 524 5.33 -9.47 18.96
C TRP A 524 5.02 -8.61 20.19
N GLU A 525 5.70 -8.87 21.31
CA GLU A 525 5.49 -8.15 22.57
C GLU A 525 5.87 -6.66 22.46
N ASN A 526 6.96 -6.36 21.73
CA ASN A 526 7.37 -5.00 21.43
C ASN A 526 6.37 -4.32 20.49
N PHE A 527 5.97 -5.00 19.41
CA PHE A 527 5.00 -4.47 18.46
C PHE A 527 3.66 -4.18 19.13
N SER A 528 3.12 -5.12 19.91
CA SER A 528 1.82 -4.99 20.58
C SER A 528 1.77 -3.81 21.55
N ARG A 529 2.87 -3.54 22.28
CA ARG A 529 3.01 -2.34 23.12
C ARG A 529 2.95 -1.05 22.30
N LYS A 530 3.63 -0.99 21.15
CA LYS A 530 3.63 0.22 20.29
C LYS A 530 2.29 0.45 19.62
N VAL A 531 1.53 -0.62 19.36
CA VAL A 531 0.18 -0.54 18.79
C VAL A 531 -0.74 0.27 19.70
N GLU A 532 -0.59 0.23 21.03
CA GLU A 532 -1.36 1.09 21.95
C GLU A 532 -1.19 2.58 21.61
N THR A 533 0.05 3.07 21.43
CA THR A 533 0.32 4.45 20.99
C THR A 533 -0.16 4.70 19.56
N GLN A 534 -0.14 3.68 18.70
CA GLN A 534 -0.69 3.81 17.35
C GLN A 534 -2.20 4.07 17.35
N TYR A 535 -2.97 3.53 18.31
CA TYR A 535 -4.38 3.89 18.48
C TYR A 535 -4.58 5.36 18.82
N GLU A 536 -3.71 5.95 19.65
CA GLU A 536 -3.77 7.39 19.94
C GLU A 536 -3.53 8.22 18.67
N ARG A 537 -2.61 7.78 17.78
CA ARG A 537 -2.42 8.42 16.48
C ARG A 537 -3.66 8.30 15.59
N TYR A 538 -4.33 7.15 15.58
CA TYR A 538 -5.58 7.00 14.82
C TYR A 538 -6.67 7.96 15.33
N GLU A 539 -6.75 8.18 16.63
CA GLU A 539 -7.66 9.18 17.22
C GLU A 539 -7.28 10.60 16.80
N LEU A 540 -6.00 10.96 16.85
CA LEU A 540 -5.50 12.24 16.37
C LEU A 540 -5.85 12.46 14.89
N TRP A 541 -5.75 11.42 14.07
CA TRP A 541 -6.09 11.46 12.65
C TRP A 541 -7.60 11.48 12.38
N GLY A 542 -8.43 11.23 13.38
CA GLY A 542 -9.87 11.05 13.23
C GLY A 542 -10.23 9.83 12.38
N ALA A 543 -9.38 8.79 12.36
CA ALA A 543 -9.62 7.55 11.65
C ALA A 543 -10.50 6.60 12.48
N ARG A 544 -11.37 5.82 11.83
CA ARG A 544 -12.01 4.67 12.49
C ARG A 544 -11.10 3.46 12.50
N TYR A 545 -11.22 2.63 13.52
CA TYR A 545 -10.37 1.45 13.71
C TYR A 545 -11.14 0.35 14.45
N SER A 546 -10.73 -0.89 14.27
CA SER A 546 -11.21 -2.03 15.06
C SER A 546 -10.51 -2.06 16.41
N GLU A 547 -11.25 -2.25 17.50
CA GLU A 547 -10.70 -2.49 18.84
C GLU A 547 -10.54 -4.00 19.15
N ALA A 548 -10.69 -4.88 18.15
CA ALA A 548 -10.64 -6.32 18.38
C ALA A 548 -9.32 -6.76 19.04
N PHE A 549 -8.21 -6.09 18.71
CA PHE A 549 -6.90 -6.30 19.33
C PHE A 549 -6.95 -6.34 20.86
N PHE A 550 -7.49 -5.30 21.51
CA PHE A 550 -7.55 -5.19 22.97
C PHE A 550 -8.31 -6.35 23.60
N ARG A 551 -9.42 -6.76 22.98
CA ARG A 551 -10.21 -7.91 23.43
C ARG A 551 -9.48 -9.24 23.23
N THR A 552 -8.81 -9.41 22.10
CA THR A 552 -8.12 -10.68 21.77
C THR A 552 -6.84 -10.89 22.55
N GLN A 553 -6.20 -9.83 23.01
CA GLN A 553 -4.93 -9.87 23.74
C GLN A 553 -5.09 -9.64 25.25
N ASP A 554 -6.34 -9.47 25.72
CA ASP A 554 -6.66 -9.15 27.12
C ASP A 554 -5.89 -7.93 27.65
N VAL A 555 -5.72 -6.92 26.79
CA VAL A 555 -5.03 -5.66 27.11
C VAL A 555 -6.06 -4.62 27.49
N GLU A 556 -5.97 -4.08 28.72
CA GLU A 556 -6.83 -3.00 29.15
C GLU A 556 -6.48 -1.71 28.40
N ARG A 557 -7.47 -1.15 27.70
CA ARG A 557 -7.30 0.10 26.97
C ARG A 557 -7.28 1.28 27.95
N LYS A 558 -6.11 1.91 28.10
CA LYS A 558 -5.98 3.21 28.80
C LYS A 558 -6.63 4.29 27.92
N ARG A 559 -7.72 4.88 28.40
CA ARG A 559 -8.44 5.98 27.71
C ARG A 559 -7.96 7.34 28.18
#